data_AF-A0A661NQG1-F1
#
_entry.id   AF-A0A661NQG1-F1
#
_cell.length_a   1.000
_cell.length_b   1.000
_cell.length_c   1.000
_cell.angle_alpha   90.00
_cell.angle_beta   90.00
_cell.angle_gamma   90.00
#
_symmetry.space_group_name_H-M   'P 1'
#
loop_
_entity.id
_entity.type
_entity.pdbx_description
1 polymer ?
#
loop_
_entity_poly.entity_id
_entity_poly.type
_entity_poly.pdbx_seq_one_letter_code
_entity_poly.pdbx_strand_id
1 'polypeptide(L)'
;MKRCPGCSEPLFRRPFGALELDGCRSCGGVWFDGGELGQAARAYPDALREADRFFRQGLQPSLAPQRLDVCPSCSGSLADGEHPSFVGIAMRMCAACRGVFLPEGSGAALTARLTGEAPAPVPAIVATVANPTSTHHLPIVRGAFIARDVAPSSGFFSAFSRALTFLGATFRLARAEPRLLVPTAIGTAINVALVLLMALTALLLIPLAGGSETARALDDQKVLLGVLFAAFSFVGHVATWATMGMTVSAVDAYVKGQPIDIRVAARDVLENIGGVMVLSIVSMIVEALTSSLRRRRGIAGLFVGVVASAIDAVWTTLSFLLLPVIMIEDVGLFAAVARVRGMHRNNLLTIAASEIGIRLVTGIGGFIVVGTLAGLFAVIRPEGVLPLVVFFSVAGLAALLFNGLAVFLRATYYTCLYLWAAAREASPEAAQLCVPGPLAEAFL
;
A
#
# COMPACT_ATOMS: atom_id res chain seq x y z
N MET A 1 -2.49 21.20 -13.03
CA MET A 1 -3.17 20.05 -13.67
C MET A 1 -4.67 20.24 -13.57
N LYS A 2 -5.42 19.93 -14.63
CA LYS A 2 -6.89 19.98 -14.65
C LYS A 2 -7.46 18.84 -13.78
N ARG A 3 -8.55 19.08 -13.04
CA ARG A 3 -9.25 18.06 -12.25
C ARG A 3 -10.51 17.59 -12.95
N CYS A 4 -10.80 16.30 -12.90
CA CYS A 4 -11.97 15.70 -13.52
C CYS A 4 -13.25 16.22 -12.83
N PRO A 5 -14.19 16.81 -13.59
CA PRO A 5 -15.46 17.24 -13.01
C PRO A 5 -16.35 16.08 -12.54
N GLY A 6 -16.06 14.84 -12.97
CA GLY A 6 -16.85 13.65 -12.63
C GLY A 6 -16.45 12.98 -11.31
N CYS A 7 -15.18 13.08 -10.92
CA CYS A 7 -14.65 12.35 -9.75
C CYS A 7 -13.47 13.04 -9.04
N SER A 8 -13.16 14.31 -9.35
CA SER A 8 -12.06 15.11 -8.76
C SER A 8 -10.63 14.67 -9.11
N GLU A 9 -10.45 13.50 -9.73
CA GLU A 9 -9.14 12.95 -10.09
C GLU A 9 -8.44 13.75 -11.20
N PRO A 10 -7.10 13.78 -11.27
CA PRO A 10 -6.38 14.48 -12.33
C PRO A 10 -6.79 14.03 -13.75
N LEU A 11 -6.97 14.99 -14.65
CA LEU A 11 -7.12 14.72 -16.09
C LEU A 11 -5.73 14.57 -16.73
N PHE A 12 -5.60 13.57 -17.59
CA PHE A 12 -4.37 13.24 -18.31
C PHE A 12 -4.50 13.68 -19.76
N ARG A 13 -3.60 14.58 -20.20
CA ARG A 13 -3.49 14.98 -21.60
C ARG A 13 -2.74 13.90 -22.39
N ARG A 14 -3.30 13.46 -23.51
CA ARG A 14 -2.64 12.50 -24.41
C ARG A 14 -2.97 12.80 -25.89
N PRO A 15 -1.98 12.69 -26.80
CA PRO A 15 -2.24 12.73 -28.23
C PRO A 15 -2.85 11.41 -28.74
N PHE A 16 -3.84 11.54 -29.63
CA PHE A 16 -4.47 10.49 -30.42
C PHE A 16 -4.43 10.96 -31.89
N GLY A 17 -3.42 10.50 -32.62
CA GLY A 17 -3.09 11.08 -33.93
C GLY A 17 -2.75 12.58 -33.80
N ALA A 18 -3.51 13.43 -34.48
CA ALA A 18 -3.35 14.89 -34.47
C ALA A 18 -4.16 15.60 -33.37
N LEU A 19 -4.91 14.86 -32.55
CA LEU A 19 -5.80 15.41 -31.52
C LEU A 19 -5.17 15.22 -30.13
N GLU A 20 -5.06 16.27 -29.33
CA GLU A 20 -4.72 16.15 -27.91
C GLU A 20 -5.98 16.21 -27.06
N LEU A 21 -6.20 15.22 -26.19
CA LEU A 21 -7.39 15.17 -25.33
C LEU A 21 -7.01 14.99 -23.86
N ASP A 22 -7.78 15.66 -23.00
CA ASP A 22 -7.70 15.54 -21.55
C ASP A 22 -8.71 14.49 -21.06
N GLY A 23 -8.25 13.33 -20.58
CA GLY A 23 -9.14 12.26 -20.13
C GLY A 23 -8.90 11.85 -18.68
N CYS A 24 -9.98 11.50 -18.00
CA CYS A 24 -9.95 10.94 -16.66
C CYS A 24 -9.75 9.44 -16.75
N ARG A 25 -8.70 8.93 -16.12
CA ARG A 25 -8.47 7.49 -16.00
C ARG A 25 -9.22 6.84 -14.85
N SER A 26 -9.84 7.62 -13.96
CA SER A 26 -10.66 7.03 -12.89
C SER A 26 -12.05 6.70 -13.43
N CYS A 27 -12.87 7.72 -13.72
CA CYS A 27 -14.23 7.49 -14.22
C CYS A 27 -14.35 7.34 -15.76
N GLY A 28 -13.25 7.35 -16.50
CA GLY A 28 -13.28 7.27 -17.97
C GLY A 28 -13.84 8.49 -18.70
N GLY A 29 -14.19 9.57 -17.98
CA GLY A 29 -14.73 10.79 -18.58
C GLY A 29 -13.69 11.58 -19.39
N VAL A 30 -14.09 12.21 -20.47
CA VAL A 30 -13.20 12.96 -21.38
C VAL A 30 -13.59 14.43 -21.40
N TRP A 31 -12.59 15.30 -21.31
CA TRP A 31 -12.72 16.75 -21.38
C TRP A 31 -12.23 17.26 -22.74
N PHE A 32 -13.02 18.17 -23.30
CA PHE A 32 -12.76 18.92 -24.53
C PHE A 32 -12.73 20.40 -24.17
N ASP A 33 -11.66 21.10 -24.54
CA ASP A 33 -11.64 22.56 -24.48
C ASP A 33 -12.59 23.16 -25.54
N GLY A 34 -12.83 24.48 -25.46
CA GLY A 34 -13.86 25.16 -26.25
C GLY A 34 -13.71 24.93 -27.76
N GLY A 35 -14.66 24.22 -28.36
CA GLY A 35 -14.69 23.92 -29.80
C GLY A 35 -13.97 22.63 -30.22
N GLU A 36 -13.18 22.00 -29.35
CA GLU A 36 -12.41 20.78 -29.68
C GLU A 36 -13.32 19.60 -30.02
N LEU A 37 -14.43 19.41 -29.31
CA LEU A 37 -15.37 18.31 -29.56
C LEU A 37 -15.90 18.33 -31.01
N GLY A 38 -16.31 19.50 -31.48
CA GLY A 38 -16.83 19.65 -32.84
C GLY A 38 -15.77 19.46 -33.91
N GLN A 39 -14.53 19.86 -33.64
CA GLN A 39 -13.39 19.62 -34.54
C GLN A 39 -13.04 18.13 -34.60
N ALA A 40 -12.89 17.50 -33.43
CA ALA A 40 -12.57 16.09 -33.30
C ALA A 40 -13.63 15.20 -33.97
N ALA A 41 -14.91 15.51 -33.76
CA ALA A 41 -16.00 14.73 -34.34
C ALA A 41 -16.04 14.76 -35.88
N ARG A 42 -15.59 15.86 -36.50
CA ARG A 42 -15.56 16.00 -37.97
C ARG A 42 -14.28 15.44 -38.59
N ALA A 43 -13.14 15.70 -37.97
CA ALA A 43 -11.84 15.43 -38.58
C ALA A 43 -11.21 14.10 -38.11
N TYR A 44 -11.54 13.63 -36.91
CA TYR A 44 -10.83 12.53 -36.25
C TYR A 44 -11.77 11.55 -35.50
N PRO A 45 -12.80 10.99 -36.14
CA PRO A 45 -13.74 10.07 -35.48
C PRO A 45 -13.04 8.79 -34.95
N ASP A 46 -12.03 8.28 -35.65
CA ASP A 46 -11.25 7.13 -35.20
C ASP A 46 -10.37 7.44 -33.98
N ALA A 47 -9.76 8.64 -33.95
CA ALA A 47 -8.96 9.08 -32.80
C ALA A 47 -9.83 9.31 -31.56
N LEU A 48 -11.05 9.82 -31.73
CA LEU A 48 -12.04 9.90 -30.66
C LEU A 48 -12.40 8.51 -30.12
N ARG A 49 -12.56 7.52 -31.01
CA ARG A 49 -12.83 6.12 -30.61
C ARG A 49 -11.64 5.53 -29.85
N GLU A 50 -10.42 5.79 -30.31
CA GLU A 50 -9.20 5.36 -29.62
C GLU A 50 -9.06 6.02 -28.24
N ALA A 51 -9.36 7.33 -28.15
CA ALA A 51 -9.33 8.07 -26.89
C ALA A 51 -10.36 7.55 -25.89
N ASP A 52 -11.61 7.39 -26.32
CA ASP A 52 -12.68 6.82 -25.50
C ASP A 52 -12.30 5.41 -25.01
N ARG A 53 -11.81 4.55 -25.90
CA ARG A 53 -11.32 3.22 -25.53
C ARG A 53 -10.18 3.30 -24.52
N PHE A 54 -9.21 4.17 -24.74
CA PHE A 54 -8.05 4.32 -23.87
C PHE A 54 -8.42 4.78 -22.46
N PHE A 55 -9.27 5.81 -22.34
CA PHE A 55 -9.67 6.35 -21.05
C PHE A 55 -10.67 5.44 -20.33
N ARG A 56 -11.53 4.70 -21.06
CA ARG A 56 -12.36 3.62 -20.48
C ARG A 56 -11.56 2.41 -20.04
N GLN A 57 -10.52 2.02 -20.77
CA GLN A 57 -9.62 0.95 -20.34
C GLN A 57 -8.87 1.29 -19.04
N GLY A 58 -8.87 2.57 -18.65
CA GLY A 58 -8.40 3.01 -17.34
C GLY A 58 -9.41 2.84 -16.20
N LEU A 59 -10.70 2.56 -16.46
CA LEU A 59 -11.80 2.61 -15.49
C LEU A 59 -11.41 2.06 -14.12
N GLN A 60 -11.14 2.97 -13.18
CA GLN A 60 -11.05 2.68 -11.77
C GLN A 60 -12.46 2.92 -11.24
N PRO A 61 -13.16 1.91 -10.69
CA PRO A 61 -14.46 2.15 -10.06
C PRO A 61 -14.27 3.26 -9.03
N SER A 62 -14.83 4.45 -9.29
CA SER A 62 -14.77 5.52 -8.30
C SER A 62 -15.68 5.10 -7.14
N LEU A 63 -15.13 5.06 -5.93
CA LEU A 63 -15.86 4.63 -4.72
C LEU A 63 -17.04 5.56 -4.36
N ALA A 64 -17.19 6.68 -5.07
CA ALA A 64 -18.43 7.40 -5.30
C ALA A 64 -18.13 8.50 -6.34
N PRO A 65 -19.05 8.83 -7.26
CA PRO A 65 -18.91 10.02 -8.10
C PRO A 65 -18.97 11.27 -7.22
N GLN A 66 -17.81 11.86 -6.90
CA GLN A 66 -17.75 13.24 -6.42
C GLN A 66 -17.96 14.14 -7.63
N ARG A 67 -19.23 14.42 -7.92
CA ARG A 67 -19.61 15.35 -8.99
C ARG A 67 -19.17 16.75 -8.57
N LEU A 68 -18.09 17.25 -9.18
CA LEU A 68 -17.77 18.67 -9.12
C LEU A 68 -18.43 19.35 -10.32
N ASP A 69 -19.27 20.33 -10.03
CA ASP A 69 -19.87 21.20 -11.05
C ASP A 69 -18.95 22.40 -11.34
N VAL A 70 -17.63 22.15 -11.40
CA VAL A 70 -16.58 23.15 -11.59
C VAL A 70 -15.77 22.83 -12.84
N CYS A 71 -15.70 23.80 -13.76
CA CYS A 71 -14.95 23.71 -15.00
C CYS A 71 -13.44 23.62 -14.74
N PRO A 72 -12.73 22.63 -15.28
CA PRO A 72 -11.29 22.46 -15.04
C PRO A 72 -10.42 23.50 -15.74
N SER A 73 -10.93 24.15 -16.78
CA SER A 73 -10.17 25.13 -17.56
C SER A 73 -10.32 26.57 -17.03
N CYS A 74 -11.50 26.96 -16.56
CA CYS A 74 -11.77 28.35 -16.11
C CYS A 74 -12.37 28.47 -14.71
N SER A 75 -12.58 27.36 -14.00
CA SER A 75 -13.22 27.31 -12.67
C SER A 75 -14.67 27.84 -12.62
N GLY A 76 -15.30 28.11 -13.78
CA GLY A 76 -16.73 28.46 -13.85
C GLY A 76 -17.65 27.25 -13.64
N SER A 77 -18.96 27.49 -13.57
CA SER A 77 -19.95 26.42 -13.37
C SER A 77 -20.08 25.53 -14.62
N LEU A 78 -20.18 24.21 -14.39
CA LEU A 78 -20.54 23.20 -15.40
C LEU A 78 -22.01 22.85 -15.24
N ALA A 79 -22.77 22.98 -16.32
CA ALA A 79 -24.18 22.58 -16.36
C ALA A 79 -24.37 21.38 -17.29
N ASP A 80 -25.35 20.52 -17.00
CA ASP A 80 -25.78 19.52 -17.97
C ASP A 80 -26.33 20.21 -19.22
N GLY A 81 -26.03 19.65 -20.38
CA GLY A 81 -26.47 20.21 -21.66
C GLY A 81 -26.40 19.17 -22.77
N GLU A 82 -27.04 19.50 -23.88
CA GLU A 82 -27.03 18.68 -25.08
C GLU A 82 -26.40 19.46 -26.23
N HIS A 83 -25.57 18.77 -27.02
CA HIS A 83 -25.07 19.33 -28.26
C HIS A 83 -26.08 19.04 -29.39
N PRO A 84 -26.47 20.03 -30.23
CA PRO A 84 -27.49 19.84 -31.26
C PRO A 84 -27.20 18.68 -32.24
N SER A 85 -25.92 18.45 -32.56
CA SER A 85 -25.51 17.34 -33.43
C SER A 85 -25.49 15.96 -32.74
N PHE A 86 -25.63 15.92 -31.41
CA PHE A 86 -25.43 14.73 -30.57
C PHE A 86 -26.53 14.57 -29.52
N VAL A 87 -27.79 14.74 -29.93
CA VAL A 87 -28.97 14.61 -29.06
C VAL A 87 -29.00 13.24 -28.36
N GLY A 88 -29.29 13.23 -27.05
CA GLY A 88 -29.35 12.02 -26.24
C GLY A 88 -28.00 11.48 -25.75
N ILE A 89 -26.91 12.21 -26.00
CA ILE A 89 -25.60 11.91 -25.39
C ILE A 89 -25.42 12.86 -24.21
N ALA A 90 -25.28 12.31 -23.00
CA ALA A 90 -25.06 13.12 -21.82
C ALA A 90 -23.76 13.93 -21.95
N MET A 91 -23.84 15.24 -21.74
CA MET A 91 -22.69 16.14 -21.73
C MET A 91 -22.85 17.17 -20.61
N ARG A 92 -21.72 17.68 -20.12
CA ARG A 92 -21.69 18.89 -19.30
C ARG A 92 -20.91 19.97 -20.00
N MET A 93 -21.43 21.19 -19.99
CA MET A 93 -20.92 22.31 -20.75
C MET A 93 -20.64 23.49 -19.84
N CYS A 94 -19.51 24.16 -20.08
CA CYS A 94 -19.19 25.40 -19.39
C CYS A 94 -19.65 26.60 -20.23
N ALA A 95 -20.48 27.48 -19.67
CA ALA A 95 -20.95 28.68 -20.38
C ALA A 95 -19.83 29.71 -20.65
N ALA A 96 -18.80 29.75 -19.81
CA ALA A 96 -17.73 30.75 -19.89
C ALA A 96 -16.68 30.40 -20.96
N CYS A 97 -16.11 29.19 -20.92
CA CYS A 97 -15.04 28.77 -21.85
C CYS A 97 -15.54 27.86 -22.98
N ARG A 98 -16.82 27.46 -22.97
CA ARG A 98 -17.44 26.52 -23.91
C ARG A 98 -16.81 25.12 -23.94
N GLY A 99 -16.05 24.77 -22.89
CA GLY A 99 -15.53 23.42 -22.72
C GLY A 99 -16.65 22.40 -22.47
N VAL A 100 -16.42 21.15 -22.88
CA VAL A 100 -17.39 20.06 -22.82
C VAL A 100 -16.78 18.86 -22.11
N PHE A 101 -17.50 18.33 -21.13
CA PHE A 101 -17.18 17.09 -20.45
C PHE A 101 -18.13 15.99 -20.90
N LEU A 102 -17.59 14.88 -21.40
CA LEU A 102 -18.31 13.64 -21.63
C LEU A 102 -18.12 12.73 -20.41
N PRO A 103 -19.17 12.43 -19.64
CA PRO A 103 -19.09 11.48 -18.54
C PRO A 103 -18.88 10.03 -19.05
N GLU A 104 -18.69 9.11 -18.11
CA GLU A 104 -18.57 7.69 -18.41
C GLU A 104 -19.71 7.19 -19.31
N GLY A 105 -19.39 6.35 -20.29
CA GLY A 105 -20.39 5.81 -21.21
C GLY A 105 -20.72 6.74 -22.38
N SER A 106 -20.76 8.06 -22.17
CA SER A 106 -21.15 9.04 -23.19
C SER A 106 -20.19 9.13 -24.38
N GLY A 107 -18.88 8.97 -24.16
CA GLY A 107 -17.89 8.98 -25.24
C GLY A 107 -18.08 7.87 -26.29
N ALA A 108 -18.57 6.70 -25.90
CA ALA A 108 -18.78 5.54 -26.76
C ALA A 108 -20.10 5.64 -27.48
N ALA A 109 -21.13 6.20 -26.82
CA ALA A 109 -22.35 6.58 -27.52
C ALA A 109 -22.01 7.58 -28.64
N LEU A 110 -21.11 8.53 -28.36
CA LEU A 110 -20.64 9.49 -29.35
C LEU A 110 -19.85 8.82 -30.48
N THR A 111 -18.85 8.01 -30.16
CA THR A 111 -18.00 7.38 -31.17
C THR A 111 -18.77 6.36 -32.00
N ALA A 112 -19.70 5.61 -31.39
CA ALA A 112 -20.57 4.70 -32.10
C ALA A 112 -21.46 5.44 -33.11
N ARG A 113 -21.99 6.61 -32.72
CA ARG A 113 -22.78 7.45 -33.61
C ARG A 113 -21.96 8.08 -34.75
N LEU A 114 -20.70 8.44 -34.49
CA LEU A 114 -19.81 9.03 -35.48
C LEU A 114 -19.29 8.00 -36.50
N THR A 115 -19.09 6.76 -36.06
CA THR A 115 -18.42 5.74 -36.87
C THR A 115 -19.36 4.67 -37.43
N GLY A 116 -20.61 4.63 -36.96
CA GLY A 116 -21.60 3.61 -37.32
C GLY A 116 -21.31 2.23 -36.71
N GLU A 117 -20.25 2.11 -35.93
CA GLU A 117 -19.80 0.86 -35.33
C GLU A 117 -20.34 0.74 -33.92
N ALA A 118 -20.79 -0.46 -33.54
CA ALA A 118 -21.24 -0.71 -32.18
C ALA A 118 -20.11 -0.35 -31.20
N PRO A 119 -20.44 0.26 -30.04
CA PRO A 119 -19.43 0.55 -29.04
C PRO A 119 -18.75 -0.76 -28.68
N ALA A 120 -17.43 -0.84 -28.88
CA ALA A 120 -16.68 -2.03 -28.52
C ALA A 120 -17.01 -2.34 -27.05
N PRO A 121 -17.37 -3.60 -26.72
CA PRO A 121 -17.63 -3.95 -25.33
C PRO A 121 -16.42 -3.50 -24.53
N VAL A 122 -16.64 -2.77 -23.44
CA VAL A 122 -15.56 -2.49 -22.48
C VAL A 122 -15.00 -3.87 -22.16
N PRO A 123 -13.75 -4.20 -22.54
CA PRO A 123 -13.19 -5.48 -22.17
C PRO A 123 -13.36 -5.55 -20.65
N ALA A 124 -14.02 -6.59 -20.15
CA ALA A 124 -14.15 -6.79 -18.72
C ALA A 124 -12.72 -6.90 -18.18
N ILE A 125 -12.16 -5.78 -17.71
CA ILE A 125 -10.77 -5.72 -17.24
C ILE A 125 -10.65 -6.58 -15.98
N VAL A 126 -11.76 -6.74 -15.27
CA VAL A 126 -11.92 -7.72 -14.21
C VAL A 126 -12.28 -9.06 -14.85
N ALA A 127 -11.29 -9.72 -15.46
CA ALA A 127 -11.40 -11.17 -15.57
C ALA A 127 -11.55 -11.69 -14.15
N THR A 128 -12.73 -12.22 -13.79
CA THR A 128 -12.89 -13.00 -12.57
C THR A 128 -11.98 -14.22 -12.73
N VAL A 129 -10.87 -14.22 -12.01
CA VAL A 129 -9.89 -15.30 -12.10
C VAL A 129 -10.53 -16.58 -11.56
N ALA A 130 -10.34 -17.70 -12.26
CA ALA A 130 -10.85 -19.00 -11.83
C ALA A 130 -10.34 -19.39 -10.43
N ASN A 131 -9.08 -19.04 -10.12
CA ASN A 131 -8.55 -19.05 -8.76
C ASN A 131 -8.28 -17.61 -8.29
N PRO A 132 -9.01 -17.09 -7.29
CA PRO A 132 -8.83 -15.73 -6.81
C PRO A 132 -7.51 -15.49 -6.06
N THR A 133 -6.75 -16.54 -5.68
CA THR A 133 -5.39 -16.38 -5.11
C THR A 133 -4.33 -16.16 -6.19
N SER A 134 -4.52 -16.73 -7.39
CA SER A 134 -3.55 -16.64 -8.49
C SER A 134 -3.74 -15.33 -9.27
N THR A 135 -3.27 -14.22 -8.74
CA THR A 135 -3.37 -12.90 -9.37
C THR A 135 -2.10 -12.48 -10.13
N HIS A 136 -1.00 -13.24 -10.05
CA HIS A 136 0.33 -12.88 -10.60
C HIS A 136 0.29 -12.32 -12.03
N HIS A 137 -0.51 -12.95 -12.90
CA HIS A 137 -0.56 -12.67 -14.34
C HIS A 137 -1.45 -11.46 -14.70
N LEU A 138 -2.20 -10.92 -13.74
CA LEU A 138 -3.11 -9.80 -14.00
C LEU A 138 -2.36 -8.46 -14.12
N PRO A 139 -2.81 -7.57 -15.01
CA PRO A 139 -2.22 -6.25 -15.15
C PRO A 139 -2.58 -5.34 -13.96
N ILE A 140 -1.72 -4.33 -13.71
CA ILE A 140 -2.01 -3.23 -12.79
C ILE A 140 -3.07 -2.33 -13.41
N VAL A 141 -4.24 -2.21 -12.78
CA VAL A 141 -5.35 -1.38 -13.28
C VAL A 141 -5.60 -0.14 -12.41
N ARG A 142 -5.28 -0.20 -11.12
CA ARG A 142 -5.37 0.96 -10.19
C ARG A 142 -3.99 1.60 -10.02
N GLY A 143 -3.61 2.40 -11.01
CA GLY A 143 -2.31 3.06 -11.07
C GLY A 143 -2.27 4.26 -12.01
N ALA A 144 -1.09 4.88 -12.13
CA ALA A 144 -0.82 5.93 -13.10
C ALA A 144 0.37 5.56 -13.98
N PHE A 145 0.33 5.95 -15.24
CA PHE A 145 1.44 5.70 -16.16
C PHE A 145 2.50 6.79 -15.98
N ILE A 146 3.70 6.38 -15.62
CA ILE A 146 4.85 7.27 -15.42
C ILE A 146 5.92 6.90 -16.43
N ALA A 147 6.72 7.89 -16.84
CA ALA A 147 7.92 7.67 -17.65
C ALA A 147 8.80 6.60 -16.98
N ARG A 148 9.39 5.72 -17.79
CA ARG A 148 10.24 4.62 -17.31
C ARG A 148 11.41 5.10 -16.46
N ASP A 149 12.00 6.23 -16.84
CA ASP A 149 13.15 6.83 -16.19
C ASP A 149 12.69 7.95 -15.26
N VAL A 150 12.27 7.56 -14.05
CA VAL A 150 11.97 8.52 -12.99
C VAL A 150 13.28 9.00 -12.39
N ALA A 151 13.46 10.32 -12.32
CA ALA A 151 14.64 10.90 -11.70
C ALA A 151 14.81 10.37 -10.26
N PRO A 152 16.01 9.85 -9.91
CA PRO A 152 16.28 9.41 -8.55
C PRO A 152 16.06 10.57 -7.58
N SER A 153 15.66 10.27 -6.34
CA SER A 153 15.52 11.30 -5.32
C SER A 153 16.89 11.96 -5.11
N SER A 154 17.01 13.25 -5.45
CA SER A 154 18.29 13.98 -5.46
C SER A 154 18.80 14.38 -4.07
N GLY A 155 18.16 13.90 -3.00
CA GLY A 155 18.62 14.10 -1.62
C GLY A 155 17.63 13.63 -0.56
N PHE A 156 18.07 13.67 0.69
CA PHE A 156 17.31 13.24 1.89
C PHE A 156 15.90 13.84 1.95
N PHE A 157 15.77 15.16 1.81
CA PHE A 157 14.48 15.85 1.90
C PHE A 157 13.49 15.43 0.81
N SER A 158 13.99 15.13 -0.39
CA SER A 158 13.14 14.65 -1.48
C SER A 158 12.62 13.23 -1.19
N ALA A 159 13.46 12.34 -0.66
CA ALA A 159 13.03 11.00 -0.25
C ALA A 159 11.99 11.05 0.88
N PHE A 160 12.20 11.92 1.87
CA PHE A 160 11.25 12.13 2.96
C PHE A 160 9.91 12.70 2.47
N SER A 161 9.94 13.73 1.62
CA SER A 161 8.73 14.32 1.05
C SER A 161 7.92 13.31 0.24
N ARG A 162 8.57 12.52 -0.62
CA ARG A 162 7.90 11.44 -1.37
C ARG A 162 7.28 10.39 -0.43
N ALA A 163 7.95 10.04 0.66
CA ALA A 163 7.40 9.12 1.65
C ALA A 163 6.18 9.69 2.40
N LEU A 164 6.13 11.00 2.65
CA LEU A 164 4.94 11.65 3.21
C LEU A 164 3.78 11.67 2.21
N THR A 165 4.04 11.92 0.92
CA THR A 165 3.02 11.83 -0.12
C THR A 165 2.47 10.41 -0.23
N PHE A 166 3.36 9.41 -0.23
CA PHE A 166 2.99 7.99 -0.19
C PHE A 166 2.14 7.64 1.04
N LEU A 167 2.54 8.12 2.22
CA LEU A 167 1.80 7.94 3.46
C LEU A 167 0.37 8.50 3.32
N GLY A 168 0.24 9.72 2.83
CA GLY A 168 -1.04 10.38 2.59
C GLY A 168 -1.93 9.59 1.61
N ALA A 169 -1.35 9.10 0.51
CA ALA A 169 -2.05 8.28 -0.47
C ALA A 169 -2.52 6.94 0.13
N THR A 170 -1.66 6.28 0.92
CA THR A 170 -1.98 5.03 1.60
C THR A 170 -3.11 5.21 2.62
N PHE A 171 -3.15 6.32 3.35
CA PHE A 171 -4.28 6.61 4.26
C PHE A 171 -5.57 6.97 3.51
N ARG A 172 -5.50 7.69 2.38
CA ARG A 172 -6.68 7.92 1.54
C ARG A 172 -7.24 6.59 1.03
N LEU A 173 -6.36 5.71 0.55
CA LEU A 173 -6.69 4.35 0.15
C LEU A 173 -7.37 3.58 1.29
N ALA A 174 -6.77 3.56 2.48
CA ALA A 174 -7.31 2.84 3.63
C ALA A 174 -8.67 3.39 4.12
N ARG A 175 -8.93 4.69 3.96
CA ARG A 175 -10.24 5.29 4.25
C ARG A 175 -11.28 4.96 3.17
N ALA A 176 -10.86 4.95 1.91
CA ALA A 176 -11.74 4.64 0.78
C ALA A 176 -12.14 3.16 0.78
N GLU A 177 -11.22 2.27 1.15
CA GLU A 177 -11.44 0.83 1.23
C GLU A 177 -10.99 0.27 2.59
N PRO A 178 -11.85 0.34 3.63
CA PRO A 178 -11.51 -0.10 4.99
C PRO A 178 -11.16 -1.58 5.11
N ARG A 179 -11.56 -2.42 4.13
CA ARG A 179 -11.24 -3.85 4.12
C ARG A 179 -9.73 -4.10 4.09
N LEU A 180 -8.93 -3.17 3.55
CA LEU A 180 -7.46 -3.26 3.56
C LEU A 180 -6.85 -3.24 4.96
N LEU A 181 -7.55 -2.67 5.95
CA LEU A 181 -7.09 -2.60 7.35
C LEU A 181 -7.50 -3.82 8.18
N VAL A 182 -8.35 -4.70 7.65
CA VAL A 182 -8.84 -5.87 8.39
C VAL A 182 -7.69 -6.81 8.81
N PRO A 183 -6.70 -7.16 7.95
CA PRO A 183 -5.55 -7.94 8.38
C PRO A 183 -4.76 -7.29 9.53
N THR A 184 -4.58 -5.97 9.48
CA THR A 184 -3.91 -5.20 10.53
C THR A 184 -4.67 -5.24 11.84
N ALA A 185 -6.00 -5.13 11.80
CA ALA A 185 -6.86 -5.23 12.97
C ALA A 185 -6.82 -6.64 13.58
N ILE A 186 -6.88 -7.68 12.73
CA ILE A 186 -6.73 -9.09 13.15
C ILE A 186 -5.37 -9.31 13.81
N GLY A 187 -4.28 -8.86 13.18
CA GLY A 187 -2.92 -9.00 13.73
C GLY A 187 -2.73 -8.26 15.04
N THR A 188 -3.30 -7.07 15.18
CA THR A 188 -3.27 -6.32 16.44
C THR A 188 -4.04 -7.06 17.53
N ALA A 189 -5.24 -7.57 17.24
CA ALA A 189 -6.05 -8.34 18.18
C ALA A 189 -5.35 -9.63 18.64
N ILE A 190 -4.70 -10.35 17.72
CA ILE A 190 -3.91 -11.55 18.05
C ILE A 190 -2.75 -11.18 18.97
N ASN A 191 -2.00 -10.12 18.66
CA ASN A 191 -0.87 -9.69 19.50
C ASN A 191 -1.33 -9.24 20.90
N VAL A 192 -2.45 -8.53 21.01
CA VAL A 192 -3.05 -8.20 22.31
C VAL A 192 -3.40 -9.48 23.08
N ALA A 193 -4.07 -10.44 22.44
CA ALA A 193 -4.44 -11.71 23.07
C ALA A 193 -3.21 -12.49 23.54
N LEU A 194 -2.13 -12.54 22.74
CA LEU A 194 -0.88 -13.21 23.09
C LEU A 194 -0.19 -12.54 24.29
N VAL A 195 -0.14 -11.21 24.33
CA VAL A 195 0.44 -10.46 25.46
C VAL A 195 -0.37 -10.71 26.74
N LEU A 196 -1.71 -10.67 26.66
CA LEU A 196 -2.58 -10.95 27.81
C LEU A 196 -2.44 -12.39 28.29
N LEU A 197 -2.37 -13.36 27.37
CA LEU A 197 -2.19 -14.77 27.70
C LEU A 197 -0.80 -15.03 28.32
N MET A 198 0.25 -14.40 27.80
CA MET A 198 1.58 -14.47 28.38
C MET A 198 1.61 -13.87 29.79
N ALA A 199 0.99 -12.71 30.00
CA ALA A 199 0.88 -12.07 31.31
C ALA A 199 0.11 -12.94 32.31
N LEU A 200 -1.03 -13.51 31.90
CA LEU A 200 -1.81 -14.45 32.70
C LEU A 200 -0.99 -15.69 33.08
N THR A 201 -0.26 -16.25 32.11
CA THR A 201 0.58 -17.43 32.34
C THR A 201 1.69 -17.12 33.35
N ALA A 202 2.35 -15.96 33.24
CA ALA A 202 3.35 -15.52 34.20
C ALA A 202 2.75 -15.32 35.61
N LEU A 203 1.54 -14.78 35.70
CA LEU A 203 0.84 -14.55 36.97
C LEU A 203 0.46 -15.87 37.68
N LEU A 204 0.11 -16.91 36.92
CA LEU A 204 -0.23 -18.22 37.46
C LEU A 204 1.00 -19.00 37.95
N LEU A 205 2.16 -18.73 37.35
CA LEU A 205 3.42 -19.42 37.65
C LEU A 205 4.17 -18.77 38.83
N ILE A 206 4.10 -17.44 38.94
CA ILE A 206 4.82 -16.67 39.96
C ILE A 206 3.86 -16.35 41.12
N PRO A 207 4.08 -16.89 42.34
CA PRO A 207 3.26 -16.54 43.49
C PRO A 207 3.36 -15.04 43.76
N LEU A 208 2.23 -14.35 43.91
CA LEU A 208 2.14 -12.91 44.22
C LEU A 208 2.53 -12.58 45.67
N ALA A 209 3.55 -13.24 46.21
CA ALA A 209 4.10 -12.97 47.53
C ALA A 209 5.23 -11.95 47.39
N GLY A 210 5.03 -10.73 47.90
CA GLY A 210 6.01 -9.65 47.76
C GLY A 210 7.39 -9.99 48.33
N GLY A 211 8.45 -9.40 47.77
CA GLY A 211 9.81 -9.46 48.31
C GLY A 211 10.66 -10.63 47.80
N SER A 212 11.33 -11.34 48.71
CA SER A 212 12.33 -12.35 48.35
C SER A 212 11.74 -13.68 47.82
N GLU A 213 10.47 -13.96 48.13
CA GLU A 213 9.80 -15.20 47.69
C GLU A 213 9.47 -15.16 46.20
N THR A 214 8.97 -14.03 45.70
CA THR A 214 8.79 -13.78 44.26
C THR A 214 10.11 -13.91 43.51
N ALA A 215 11.20 -13.34 44.06
CA ALA A 215 12.52 -13.42 43.45
C ALA A 215 13.06 -14.86 43.36
N ARG A 216 12.84 -15.68 44.40
CA ARG A 216 13.21 -17.11 44.39
C ARG A 216 12.37 -17.90 43.40
N ALA A 217 11.06 -17.70 43.39
CA ALA A 217 10.17 -18.38 42.44
C ALA A 217 10.52 -18.06 40.98
N LEU A 218 10.89 -16.80 40.70
CA LEU A 218 11.40 -16.38 39.40
C LEU A 218 12.71 -17.09 39.02
N ASP A 219 13.66 -17.24 39.95
CA ASP A 219 14.92 -17.93 39.67
C ASP A 219 14.73 -19.44 39.47
N ASP A 220 13.85 -20.07 40.26
CA ASP A 220 13.50 -21.48 40.14
C ASP A 220 12.82 -21.79 38.80
N GLN A 221 11.92 -20.91 38.34
CA GLN A 221 11.14 -21.11 37.12
C GLN A 221 11.72 -20.46 35.87
N LYS A 222 12.90 -19.81 35.94
CA LYS A 222 13.48 -19.02 34.83
C LYS A 222 13.56 -19.77 33.51
N VAL A 223 13.86 -21.07 33.53
CA VAL A 223 13.96 -21.90 32.32
C VAL A 223 12.59 -22.09 31.68
N LEU A 224 11.59 -22.44 32.48
CA LEU A 224 10.21 -22.62 32.01
C LEU A 224 9.65 -21.31 31.46
N LEU A 225 9.82 -20.20 32.20
CA LEU A 225 9.40 -18.87 31.76
C LEU A 225 10.10 -18.46 30.45
N GLY A 226 11.38 -18.79 30.30
CA GLY A 226 12.13 -18.55 29.06
C GLY A 226 11.59 -19.36 27.87
N VAL A 227 11.28 -20.65 28.07
CA VAL A 227 10.68 -21.50 27.03
C VAL A 227 9.30 -21.00 26.62
N LEU A 228 8.45 -20.62 27.59
CA LEU A 228 7.14 -20.05 27.32
C LEU A 228 7.26 -18.74 26.55
N PHE A 229 8.14 -17.83 26.98
CA PHE A 229 8.41 -16.58 26.27
C PHE A 229 8.83 -16.81 24.81
N ALA A 230 9.73 -17.76 24.57
CA ALA A 230 10.15 -18.13 23.22
C ALA A 230 8.97 -18.68 22.39
N ALA A 231 8.12 -19.54 22.99
CA ALA A 231 6.95 -20.09 22.32
C ALA A 231 5.92 -18.99 21.97
N PHE A 232 5.59 -18.08 22.90
CA PHE A 232 4.69 -16.96 22.65
C PHE A 232 5.26 -16.01 21.58
N SER A 233 6.57 -15.73 21.64
CA SER A 233 7.25 -14.91 20.66
C SER A 233 7.19 -15.53 19.27
N PHE A 234 7.39 -16.85 19.16
CA PHE A 234 7.28 -17.57 17.90
C PHE A 234 5.87 -17.49 17.31
N VAL A 235 4.84 -17.72 18.12
CA VAL A 235 3.43 -17.58 17.68
C VAL A 235 3.12 -16.15 17.25
N GLY A 236 3.63 -15.15 17.96
CA GLY A 236 3.50 -13.73 17.59
C GLY A 236 4.15 -13.40 16.25
N HIS A 237 5.32 -13.97 15.97
CA HIS A 237 5.99 -13.83 14.67
C HIS A 237 5.16 -14.46 13.55
N VAL A 238 4.67 -15.69 13.73
CA VAL A 238 3.81 -16.37 12.74
C VAL A 238 2.56 -15.54 12.46
N ALA A 239 1.89 -15.03 13.50
CA ALA A 239 0.73 -14.16 13.34
C ALA A 239 1.05 -12.87 12.58
N THR A 240 2.19 -12.25 12.89
CA THR A 240 2.63 -11.00 12.22
C THR A 240 2.91 -11.24 10.74
N TRP A 241 3.67 -12.28 10.40
CA TRP A 241 3.98 -12.62 9.00
C TRP A 241 2.74 -13.06 8.23
N ALA A 242 1.85 -13.86 8.84
CA ALA A 242 0.59 -14.27 8.22
C ALA A 242 -0.31 -13.06 7.91
N THR A 243 -0.51 -12.17 8.88
CA THR A 243 -1.36 -10.98 8.68
C THR A 243 -0.74 -9.98 7.70
N MET A 244 0.58 -9.87 7.67
CA MET A 244 1.29 -9.11 6.64
C MET A 244 1.11 -9.75 5.25
N GLY A 245 1.14 -11.07 5.13
CA GLY A 245 0.87 -11.79 3.87
C GLY A 245 -0.56 -11.55 3.38
N MET A 246 -1.53 -11.52 4.30
CA MET A 246 -2.90 -11.13 3.97
C MET A 246 -2.98 -9.68 3.47
N THR A 247 -2.21 -8.75 4.04
CA THR A 247 -2.12 -7.37 3.53
C THR A 247 -1.55 -7.33 2.12
N VAL A 248 -0.48 -8.09 1.83
CA VAL A 248 0.10 -8.19 0.48
C VAL A 248 -0.96 -8.66 -0.52
N SER A 249 -1.63 -9.77 -0.22
CA SER A 249 -2.69 -10.35 -1.08
C SER A 249 -3.84 -9.36 -1.31
N ALA A 250 -4.29 -8.68 -0.25
CA ALA A 250 -5.37 -7.69 -0.34
C ALA A 250 -4.98 -6.44 -1.16
N VAL A 251 -3.75 -5.94 -0.98
CA VAL A 251 -3.22 -4.81 -1.76
C VAL A 251 -3.04 -5.20 -3.22
N ASP A 252 -2.52 -6.39 -3.50
CA ASP A 252 -2.35 -6.91 -4.85
C ASP A 252 -3.69 -7.04 -5.58
N ALA A 253 -4.68 -7.70 -4.95
CA ALA A 253 -6.04 -7.80 -5.46
C ALA A 253 -6.64 -6.41 -5.73
N TYR A 254 -6.49 -5.47 -4.78
CA TYR A 254 -6.96 -4.10 -4.94
C TYR A 254 -6.33 -3.42 -6.16
N VAL A 255 -4.99 -3.48 -6.30
CA VAL A 255 -4.25 -2.82 -7.38
C VAL A 255 -4.62 -3.39 -8.76
N LYS A 256 -4.94 -4.68 -8.81
CA LYS A 256 -5.39 -5.41 -10.02
C LYS A 256 -6.92 -5.36 -10.24
N GLY A 257 -7.65 -4.60 -9.43
CA GLY A 257 -9.09 -4.38 -9.61
C GLY A 257 -9.97 -5.58 -9.22
N GLN A 258 -9.39 -6.57 -8.54
CA GLN A 258 -10.12 -7.72 -7.99
C GLN A 258 -10.83 -7.33 -6.69
N PRO A 259 -11.94 -8.00 -6.33
CA PRO A 259 -12.62 -7.76 -5.06
C PRO A 259 -11.72 -8.17 -3.89
N ILE A 260 -11.67 -7.33 -2.85
CA ILE A 260 -10.96 -7.69 -1.62
C ILE A 260 -11.83 -8.65 -0.82
N ASP A 261 -11.36 -9.89 -0.71
CA ASP A 261 -11.92 -10.92 0.18
C ASP A 261 -10.84 -11.41 1.15
N ILE A 262 -11.08 -11.21 2.45
CA ILE A 262 -10.18 -11.60 3.53
C ILE A 262 -10.03 -13.12 3.61
N ARG A 263 -11.04 -13.89 3.18
CA ARG A 263 -10.97 -15.35 3.12
C ARG A 263 -10.02 -15.82 2.03
N VAL A 264 -9.99 -15.11 0.90
CA VAL A 264 -9.02 -15.38 -0.18
C VAL A 264 -7.62 -15.03 0.31
N ALA A 265 -7.43 -13.87 0.93
CA ALA A 265 -6.14 -13.49 1.50
C ALA A 265 -5.63 -14.47 2.58
N ALA A 266 -6.52 -15.02 3.41
CA ALA A 266 -6.17 -16.05 4.38
C ALA A 266 -5.82 -17.39 3.70
N ARG A 267 -6.53 -17.77 2.64
CA ARG A 267 -6.23 -18.98 1.87
C ARG A 267 -4.87 -18.88 1.18
N ASP A 268 -4.57 -17.74 0.57
CA ASP A 268 -3.29 -17.45 -0.06
C ASP A 268 -2.12 -17.62 0.94
N VAL A 269 -2.29 -17.14 2.18
CA VAL A 269 -1.30 -17.35 3.25
C VAL A 269 -1.16 -18.82 3.64
N LEU A 270 -2.24 -19.61 3.61
CA LEU A 270 -2.19 -21.04 3.90
C LEU A 270 -1.51 -21.83 2.76
N GLU A 271 -1.73 -21.44 1.50
CA GLU A 271 -1.05 -21.98 0.32
C GLU A 271 0.47 -21.71 0.42
N ASN A 272 0.84 -20.54 0.94
CA ASN A 272 2.21 -20.10 1.12
C ASN A 272 2.77 -20.24 2.56
N ILE A 273 2.16 -21.10 3.39
CA ILE A 273 2.48 -21.21 4.83
C ILE A 273 3.93 -21.60 5.11
N GLY A 274 4.54 -22.38 4.22
CA GLY A 274 5.94 -22.77 4.32
C GLY A 274 6.88 -21.55 4.32
N GLY A 275 6.62 -20.57 3.46
CA GLY A 275 7.38 -19.32 3.42
C GLY A 275 7.21 -18.50 4.70
N VAL A 276 5.97 -18.38 5.18
CA VAL A 276 5.62 -17.66 6.43
C VAL A 276 6.30 -18.28 7.66
N MET A 277 6.31 -19.61 7.76
CA MET A 277 6.96 -20.32 8.86
C MET A 277 8.47 -20.10 8.88
N VAL A 278 9.12 -20.18 7.72
CA VAL A 278 10.58 -19.95 7.66
C VAL A 278 10.91 -18.49 7.98
N LEU A 279 10.15 -17.52 7.45
CA LEU A 279 10.33 -16.10 7.81
C LEU A 279 10.18 -15.87 9.32
N SER A 280 9.23 -16.54 9.96
CA SER A 280 9.00 -16.45 11.40
C SER A 280 10.16 -17.02 12.21
N ILE A 281 10.65 -18.20 11.85
CA ILE A 281 11.81 -18.85 12.49
C ILE A 281 13.05 -17.97 12.33
N VAL A 282 13.34 -17.51 11.12
CA VAL A 282 14.54 -16.70 10.85
C VAL A 282 14.44 -15.35 11.56
N SER A 283 13.28 -14.71 11.59
CA SER A 283 13.09 -13.44 12.33
C SER A 283 13.35 -13.62 13.81
N MET A 284 12.81 -14.67 14.43
CA MET A 284 13.06 -14.98 15.85
C MET A 284 14.55 -15.22 16.11
N ILE A 285 15.25 -15.94 15.22
CA ILE A 285 16.70 -16.18 15.34
C ILE A 285 17.49 -14.88 15.20
N VAL A 286 17.16 -14.04 14.22
CA VAL A 286 17.84 -12.74 14.00
C VAL A 286 17.64 -11.83 15.19
N GLU A 287 16.44 -11.73 15.75
CA GLU A 287 16.15 -10.95 16.95
C GLU A 287 16.87 -11.50 18.19
N ALA A 288 16.88 -12.83 18.38
CA ALA A 288 17.63 -13.47 19.46
C ALA A 288 19.14 -13.23 19.35
N LEU A 289 19.69 -13.33 18.14
CA LEU A 289 21.11 -13.09 17.88
C LEU A 289 21.48 -11.62 18.11
N THR A 290 20.74 -10.69 17.51
CA THR A 290 21.01 -9.25 17.63
C THR A 290 20.82 -8.75 19.06
N SER A 291 19.81 -9.24 19.79
CA SER A 291 19.61 -8.91 21.21
C SER A 291 20.72 -9.47 22.11
N SER A 292 21.24 -10.65 21.80
CA SER A 292 22.41 -11.23 22.50
C SER A 292 23.68 -10.42 22.24
N LEU A 293 23.92 -10.02 20.99
CA LEU A 293 25.06 -9.20 20.59
C LEU A 293 25.05 -7.82 21.29
N ARG A 294 23.88 -7.18 21.39
CA ARG A 294 23.70 -5.87 22.05
C ARG A 294 23.91 -5.92 23.58
N ARG A 295 24.02 -7.11 24.18
CA ARG A 295 24.22 -7.27 25.63
C ARG A 295 25.68 -7.07 26.08
N ARG A 296 26.64 -6.98 25.15
CA ARG A 296 28.07 -6.73 25.46
C ARG A 296 28.30 -5.26 25.86
N ARG A 297 28.97 -5.03 26.99
CA ARG A 297 29.35 -3.69 27.49
C ARG A 297 30.77 -3.30 27.04
N GLY A 298 31.05 -2.00 27.00
CA GLY A 298 32.37 -1.43 26.65
C GLY A 298 32.54 -1.06 25.17
N ILE A 299 33.74 -0.64 24.77
CA ILE A 299 34.05 -0.17 23.40
C ILE A 299 33.80 -1.27 22.35
N ALA A 300 34.15 -2.52 22.66
CA ALA A 300 33.82 -3.67 21.81
C ALA A 300 32.29 -3.87 21.66
N GLY A 301 31.52 -3.55 22.71
CA GLY A 301 30.06 -3.55 22.68
C GLY A 301 29.47 -2.48 21.74
N LEU A 302 30.13 -1.32 21.61
CA LEU A 302 29.73 -0.27 20.66
C LEU A 302 29.82 -0.78 19.22
N PHE A 303 30.96 -1.35 18.82
CA PHE A 303 31.15 -1.91 17.47
C PHE A 303 30.18 -3.06 17.19
N VAL A 304 30.01 -3.99 18.14
CA VAL A 304 29.06 -5.09 18.01
C VAL A 304 27.61 -4.59 17.91
N GLY A 305 27.26 -3.52 18.63
CA GLY A 305 25.95 -2.87 18.54
C GLY A 305 25.66 -2.30 17.15
N VAL A 306 26.66 -1.66 16.52
CA VAL A 306 26.54 -1.17 15.13
C VAL A 306 26.31 -2.32 14.16
N VAL A 307 27.07 -3.41 14.28
CA VAL A 307 26.88 -4.62 13.45
C VAL A 307 25.49 -5.21 13.66
N ALA A 308 25.03 -5.34 14.90
CA ALA A 308 23.70 -5.85 15.21
C ALA A 308 22.58 -4.96 14.64
N SER A 309 22.76 -3.63 14.64
CA SER A 309 21.83 -2.70 14.01
C SER A 309 21.83 -2.83 12.48
N ALA A 310 22.99 -3.07 11.87
CA ALA A 310 23.09 -3.27 10.43
C ALA A 310 22.41 -4.57 9.99
N ILE A 311 22.60 -5.66 10.74
CA ILE A 311 21.92 -6.95 10.50
C ILE A 311 20.40 -6.78 10.56
N ASP A 312 19.91 -6.14 11.62
CA ASP A 312 18.48 -5.86 11.84
C ASP A 312 17.88 -5.01 10.70
N ALA A 313 18.60 -3.95 10.30
CA ALA A 313 18.23 -3.13 9.16
C ALA A 313 18.18 -3.92 7.86
N VAL A 314 19.18 -4.75 7.57
CA VAL A 314 19.20 -5.56 6.34
C VAL A 314 18.08 -6.60 6.34
N TRP A 315 17.89 -7.32 7.45
CA TRP A 315 16.86 -8.35 7.59
C TRP A 315 15.46 -7.77 7.43
N THR A 316 15.20 -6.62 8.06
CA THR A 316 13.91 -5.92 7.93
C THR A 316 13.62 -5.62 6.45
N THR A 317 14.54 -5.01 5.70
CA THR A 317 14.26 -4.73 4.27
C THR A 317 14.12 -6.01 3.46
N LEU A 318 14.99 -6.99 3.68
CA LEU A 318 14.97 -8.23 2.93
C LEU A 318 13.64 -8.98 3.14
N SER A 319 13.20 -9.13 4.38
CA SER A 319 11.97 -9.84 4.70
C SER A 319 10.72 -9.17 4.11
N PHE A 320 10.67 -7.83 4.09
CA PHE A 320 9.61 -7.07 3.43
C PHE A 320 9.65 -7.15 1.89
N LEU A 321 10.82 -7.36 1.28
CA LEU A 321 10.94 -7.62 -0.16
C LEU A 321 10.58 -9.06 -0.54
N LEU A 322 10.89 -10.01 0.32
CA LEU A 322 10.63 -11.43 0.08
C LEU A 322 9.14 -11.75 0.17
N LEU A 323 8.41 -11.14 1.10
CA LEU A 323 7.01 -11.49 1.33
C LEU A 323 6.12 -11.26 0.09
N PRO A 324 6.16 -10.11 -0.61
CA PRO A 324 5.41 -9.93 -1.87
C PRO A 324 5.72 -10.98 -2.92
N VAL A 325 6.98 -11.39 -3.04
CA VAL A 325 7.38 -12.42 -4.00
C VAL A 325 6.81 -13.78 -3.63
N ILE A 326 6.92 -14.17 -2.35
CA ILE A 326 6.37 -15.44 -1.84
C ILE A 326 4.86 -15.49 -2.09
N MET A 327 4.15 -14.43 -1.71
CA MET A 327 2.69 -14.38 -1.78
C MET A 327 2.15 -14.21 -3.20
N ILE A 328 2.79 -13.40 -4.05
CA ILE A 328 2.24 -13.08 -5.38
C ILE A 328 2.72 -14.08 -6.44
N GLU A 329 3.92 -14.66 -6.32
CA GLU A 329 4.41 -15.67 -7.26
C GLU A 329 4.16 -17.11 -6.79
N ASP A 330 3.59 -17.31 -5.60
CA ASP A 330 3.34 -18.64 -4.99
C ASP A 330 4.61 -19.51 -4.88
N VAL A 331 5.72 -18.87 -4.47
CA VAL A 331 7.03 -19.53 -4.40
C VAL A 331 7.57 -19.62 -2.98
N GLY A 332 8.30 -20.70 -2.69
CA GLY A 332 9.01 -20.85 -1.41
C GLY A 332 10.13 -19.82 -1.20
N LEU A 333 10.57 -19.65 0.06
CA LEU A 333 11.53 -18.61 0.47
C LEU A 333 12.81 -18.56 -0.39
N PHE A 334 13.41 -19.71 -0.69
CA PHE A 334 14.67 -19.76 -1.44
C PHE A 334 14.51 -19.29 -2.89
N ALA A 335 13.39 -19.65 -3.53
CA ALA A 335 13.05 -19.16 -4.87
C ALA A 335 12.76 -17.65 -4.84
N ALA A 336 12.06 -17.17 -3.80
CA ALA A 336 11.86 -15.74 -3.60
C ALA A 336 13.18 -14.96 -3.43
N VAL A 337 14.15 -15.50 -2.69
CA VAL A 337 15.50 -14.90 -2.57
C VAL A 337 16.21 -14.82 -3.92
N ALA A 338 16.15 -15.88 -4.72
CA ALA A 338 16.72 -15.89 -6.07
C ALA A 338 16.04 -14.85 -6.97
N ARG A 339 14.71 -14.73 -6.88
CA ARG A 339 13.89 -13.79 -7.63
C ARG A 339 14.23 -12.32 -7.28
N VAL A 340 14.29 -11.99 -5.99
CA VAL A 340 14.72 -10.64 -5.51
C VAL A 340 16.14 -10.32 -5.98
N ARG A 341 17.08 -11.28 -5.91
CA ARG A 341 18.46 -11.08 -6.39
C ARG A 341 18.52 -10.84 -7.89
N GLY A 342 17.67 -11.50 -8.66
CA GLY A 342 17.52 -11.29 -10.11
C GLY A 342 17.08 -9.85 -10.43
N MET A 343 16.02 -9.36 -9.78
CA MET A 343 15.52 -8.00 -9.95
C MET A 343 16.56 -6.92 -9.60
N HIS A 344 17.40 -7.18 -8.59
CA HIS A 344 18.33 -6.18 -8.05
C HIS A 344 19.54 -5.90 -8.95
N ARG A 345 19.94 -6.83 -9.83
CA ARG A 345 21.15 -6.68 -10.67
C ARG A 345 21.10 -5.50 -11.65
N ASN A 346 19.91 -4.98 -11.99
CA ASN A 346 19.74 -3.91 -12.99
C ASN A 346 19.11 -2.61 -12.44
N ASN A 347 18.74 -2.52 -11.15
CA ASN A 347 17.86 -1.43 -10.67
C ASN A 347 18.08 -0.99 -9.20
N LEU A 348 19.27 -1.22 -8.64
CA LEU A 348 19.67 -0.98 -7.24
C LEU A 348 19.31 0.42 -6.68
N LEU A 349 19.44 1.47 -7.49
CA LEU A 349 19.38 2.87 -7.00
C LEU A 349 17.95 3.37 -6.77
N THR A 350 16.96 2.94 -7.55
CA THR A 350 15.56 3.37 -7.39
C THR A 350 14.88 2.67 -6.20
N ILE A 351 15.25 1.42 -5.96
CA ILE A 351 14.75 0.61 -4.83
C ILE A 351 15.34 1.13 -3.51
N ALA A 352 16.65 1.41 -3.47
CA ALA A 352 17.32 1.90 -2.26
C ALA A 352 16.90 3.32 -1.83
N ALA A 353 16.63 4.21 -2.80
CA ALA A 353 16.28 5.60 -2.53
C ALA A 353 14.91 5.79 -1.85
N SER A 354 13.96 4.90 -2.12
CA SER A 354 12.59 5.03 -1.63
C SER A 354 12.36 4.38 -0.26
N GLU A 355 13.25 3.48 0.17
CA GLU A 355 13.22 2.87 1.51
C GLU A 355 13.63 3.82 2.64
N ILE A 356 14.56 4.75 2.36
CA ILE A 356 15.04 5.71 3.38
C ILE A 356 13.89 6.55 3.92
N GLY A 357 12.99 6.99 3.03
CA GLY A 357 11.83 7.80 3.40
C GLY A 357 10.84 7.07 4.29
N ILE A 358 10.48 5.82 3.95
CA ILE A 358 9.47 5.05 4.71
C ILE A 358 9.96 4.67 6.11
N ARG A 359 11.25 4.34 6.24
CA ARG A 359 11.91 4.10 7.53
C ARG A 359 11.94 5.34 8.39
N LEU A 360 12.22 6.50 7.80
CA LEU A 360 12.25 7.77 8.51
C LEU A 360 10.85 8.14 9.03
N VAL A 361 9.81 8.01 8.19
CA VAL A 361 8.42 8.29 8.58
C VAL A 361 7.98 7.37 9.72
N THR A 362 8.20 6.06 9.60
CA THR A 362 7.82 5.10 10.66
C THR A 362 8.68 5.26 11.92
N GLY A 363 9.96 5.61 11.78
CA GLY A 363 10.86 5.88 12.91
C GLY A 363 10.49 7.14 13.69
N ILE A 364 10.23 8.25 13.00
CA ILE A 364 9.78 9.51 13.63
C ILE A 364 8.43 9.29 14.31
N GLY A 365 7.48 8.62 13.66
CA GLY A 365 6.19 8.30 14.27
C GLY A 365 6.34 7.50 15.57
N GLY A 366 7.22 6.48 15.56
CA GLY A 366 7.49 5.67 16.75
C GLY A 366 8.14 6.49 17.86
N PHE A 367 9.10 7.35 17.52
CA PHE A 367 9.73 8.26 18.46
C PHE A 367 8.73 9.23 19.11
N ILE A 368 7.79 9.78 18.33
CA ILE A 368 6.73 10.65 18.86
C ILE A 368 5.82 9.89 19.84
N VAL A 369 5.39 8.68 19.49
CA VAL A 369 4.54 7.85 20.36
C VAL A 369 5.25 7.54 21.67
N VAL A 370 6.48 7.02 21.60
CA VAL A 370 7.27 6.68 22.80
C VAL A 370 7.59 7.92 23.64
N GLY A 371 8.00 9.02 23.00
CA GLY A 371 8.31 10.28 23.67
C GLY A 371 7.09 10.89 24.37
N THR A 372 5.92 10.85 23.74
CA THR A 372 4.67 11.32 24.34
C THR A 372 4.28 10.49 25.56
N LEU A 373 4.38 9.15 25.46
CA LEU A 373 4.11 8.25 26.58
C LEU A 373 5.11 8.47 27.73
N ALA A 374 6.40 8.61 27.43
CA ALA A 374 7.42 8.88 28.43
C ALA A 374 7.21 10.24 29.12
N GLY A 375 6.87 11.28 28.36
CA GLY A 375 6.51 12.59 28.90
C GLY A 375 5.29 12.53 29.81
N LEU A 376 4.24 11.82 29.39
CA LEU A 376 3.03 11.61 30.19
C LEU A 376 3.34 10.86 31.50
N PHE A 377 4.19 9.83 31.46
CA PHE A 377 4.65 9.13 32.66
C PHE A 377 5.35 10.07 33.65
N ALA A 378 6.25 10.92 33.14
CA ALA A 378 7.01 11.87 33.96
C ALA A 378 6.13 12.95 34.61
N VAL A 379 5.01 13.31 33.98
CA VAL A 379 4.04 14.29 34.49
C VAL A 379 3.07 13.66 35.48
N ILE A 380 2.45 12.53 35.13
CA ILE A 380 1.45 11.85 35.98
C ILE A 380 2.11 11.27 37.24
N ARG A 381 3.35 10.75 37.11
CA ARG A 381 4.07 10.03 38.17
C ARG A 381 3.17 9.01 38.88
N PRO A 382 2.65 7.99 38.15
CA PRO A 382 1.73 7.03 38.72
C PRO A 382 2.38 6.28 39.90
N GLU A 383 1.83 6.47 41.09
CA GLU A 383 2.24 5.76 42.30
C GLU A 383 1.27 4.60 42.61
N GLY A 384 1.82 3.45 42.98
CA GLY A 384 1.06 2.24 43.27
C GLY A 384 0.79 1.35 42.06
N VAL A 385 0.36 0.11 42.34
CA VAL A 385 0.26 -0.97 41.33
C VAL A 385 -0.81 -0.66 40.28
N LEU A 386 -2.01 -0.24 40.69
CA LEU A 386 -3.14 -0.05 39.77
C LEU A 386 -2.87 1.06 38.74
N PRO A 387 -2.41 2.28 39.11
CA PRO A 387 -2.05 3.31 38.13
C PRO A 387 -0.93 2.88 37.18
N LEU A 388 0.07 2.13 37.66
CA LEU A 388 1.15 1.59 36.81
C LEU A 388 0.61 0.58 35.79
N VAL A 389 -0.23 -0.36 36.22
CA VAL A 389 -0.85 -1.36 35.34
C VAL A 389 -1.69 -0.68 34.26
N VAL A 390 -2.52 0.31 34.64
CA VAL A 390 -3.34 1.07 33.69
C VAL A 390 -2.44 1.80 32.69
N PHE A 391 -1.41 2.50 33.16
CA PHE A 391 -0.50 3.24 32.29
C PHE A 391 0.20 2.32 31.29
N PHE A 392 0.83 1.23 31.74
CA PHE A 392 1.54 0.31 30.86
C PHE A 392 0.61 -0.44 29.90
N SER A 393 -0.64 -0.70 30.31
CA SER A 393 -1.64 -1.30 29.42
C SER A 393 -2.04 -0.34 28.28
N VAL A 394 -2.28 0.93 28.60
CA VAL A 394 -2.59 1.97 27.60
C VAL A 394 -1.38 2.22 26.69
N ALA A 395 -0.19 2.33 27.26
CA ALA A 395 1.06 2.50 26.50
C ALA A 395 1.33 1.31 25.57
N GLY A 396 1.14 0.09 26.06
CA GLY A 396 1.29 -1.14 25.29
C GLY A 396 0.29 -1.22 24.13
N LEU A 397 -0.98 -0.89 24.38
CA LEU A 397 -2.00 -0.83 23.33
C LEU A 397 -1.67 0.23 22.28
N ALA A 398 -1.26 1.43 22.69
CA ALA A 398 -0.85 2.48 21.77
C ALA A 398 0.35 2.05 20.89
N ALA A 399 1.35 1.38 21.50
CA ALA A 399 2.50 0.84 20.76
C ALA A 399 2.09 -0.26 19.76
N LEU A 400 1.19 -1.17 20.16
CA LEU A 400 0.69 -2.23 19.27
C LEU A 400 -0.10 -1.67 18.09
N LEU A 401 -0.96 -0.68 18.33
CA LEU A 401 -1.72 0.01 17.28
C LEU A 401 -0.79 0.73 16.30
N PHE A 402 0.21 1.46 16.83
CA PHE A 402 1.21 2.12 15.99
C PHE A 402 2.02 1.10 15.17
N ASN A 403 2.45 0.01 15.78
CA ASN A 403 3.21 -1.03 15.10
C ASN A 403 2.39 -1.68 13.97
N GLY A 404 1.11 -2.01 14.23
CA GLY A 404 0.22 -2.55 13.19
C GLY A 404 0.10 -1.60 11.99
N LEU A 405 -0.06 -0.30 12.25
CA LEU A 405 -0.13 0.71 11.20
C LEU A 405 1.19 0.86 10.43
N ALA A 406 2.33 0.80 11.12
CA ALA A 406 3.64 0.84 10.50
C ALA A 406 3.89 -0.39 9.61
N VAL A 407 3.47 -1.58 10.05
CA VAL A 407 3.53 -2.82 9.26
C VAL A 407 2.64 -2.72 8.03
N PHE A 408 1.40 -2.25 8.17
CA PHE A 408 0.48 -2.03 7.03
C PHE A 408 1.09 -1.10 5.97
N LEU A 409 1.65 0.03 6.42
CA LEU A 409 2.27 1.01 5.55
C LEU A 409 3.45 0.41 4.76
N ARG A 410 4.35 -0.30 5.44
CA ARG A 410 5.49 -0.96 4.79
C ARG A 410 5.02 -2.08 3.87
N ALA A 411 4.11 -2.94 4.28
CA ALA A 411 3.58 -4.02 3.45
C ALA A 411 2.96 -3.48 2.15
N THR A 412 2.18 -2.41 2.24
CA THR A 412 1.62 -1.72 1.06
C THR A 412 2.72 -1.18 0.16
N TYR A 413 3.68 -0.46 0.73
CA TYR A 413 4.81 0.12 0.00
C TYR A 413 5.62 -0.94 -0.77
N TYR A 414 6.04 -2.00 -0.08
CA TYR A 414 6.84 -3.07 -0.68
C TYR A 414 6.06 -3.90 -1.71
N THR A 415 4.75 -4.09 -1.50
CA THR A 415 3.88 -4.73 -2.50
C THR A 415 3.81 -3.88 -3.77
N CYS A 416 3.53 -2.57 -3.64
CA CYS A 416 3.50 -1.67 -4.79
C CYS A 416 4.85 -1.58 -5.50
N LEU A 417 5.95 -1.55 -4.75
CA LEU A 417 7.31 -1.52 -5.28
C LEU A 417 7.62 -2.78 -6.09
N TYR A 418 7.27 -3.95 -5.54
CA TYR A 418 7.42 -5.22 -6.21
C TYR A 418 6.59 -5.28 -7.51
N LEU A 419 5.32 -4.89 -7.47
CA LEU A 419 4.46 -4.88 -8.66
C LEU A 419 5.00 -3.95 -9.74
N TRP A 420 5.51 -2.78 -9.37
CA TRP A 420 6.16 -1.88 -10.32
C TRP A 420 7.43 -2.49 -10.92
N ALA A 421 8.26 -3.16 -10.10
CA ALA A 421 9.45 -3.85 -10.57
C ALA A 421 9.11 -4.99 -11.55
N ALA A 422 8.11 -5.82 -11.22
CA ALA A 422 7.62 -6.87 -12.09
C ALA A 422 7.06 -6.32 -13.42
N ALA A 423 6.31 -5.22 -13.38
CA ALA A 423 5.81 -4.55 -14.59
C ALA A 423 6.94 -4.01 -15.49
N ARG A 424 8.03 -3.51 -14.90
CA ARG A 424 9.23 -3.08 -15.66
C ARG A 424 9.90 -4.24 -16.41
N GLU A 425 9.93 -5.43 -15.81
CA GLU A 425 10.50 -6.63 -16.44
C GLU A 425 9.60 -7.18 -17.55
N ALA A 426 8.29 -7.19 -17.33
CA ALA A 426 7.32 -7.70 -18.31
C ALA A 426 7.26 -6.83 -19.58
N SER A 427 7.59 -5.54 -19.49
CA SER A 427 7.50 -4.58 -20.60
C SER A 427 8.82 -3.82 -20.83
N PRO A 428 9.89 -4.50 -21.30
CA PRO A 428 11.24 -3.93 -21.37
C PRO A 428 11.41 -2.83 -22.43
N GLU A 429 10.47 -2.64 -23.34
CA GLU A 429 10.51 -1.60 -24.38
C GLU A 429 9.52 -0.46 -24.14
N ALA A 430 8.68 -0.56 -23.09
CA ALA A 430 7.65 0.44 -22.85
C ALA A 430 8.26 1.76 -22.32
N ALA A 431 7.98 2.86 -23.03
CA ALA A 431 8.39 4.20 -22.63
C ALA A 431 7.70 4.69 -21.34
N GLN A 432 6.50 4.19 -21.06
CA GLN A 432 5.73 4.45 -19.85
C GLN A 432 5.24 3.14 -19.24
N LEU A 433 5.20 3.09 -17.91
CA LEU A 433 4.76 1.92 -17.16
C LEU A 433 3.68 2.30 -16.16
N CYS A 434 2.72 1.41 -15.96
CA CYS A 434 1.68 1.57 -14.96
C CYS A 434 2.29 1.34 -13.56
N VAL A 435 2.28 2.40 -12.74
CA VAL A 435 2.76 2.38 -11.36
C VAL A 435 1.54 2.30 -10.44
N PRO A 436 1.51 1.41 -9.43
CA PRO A 436 0.39 1.32 -8.48
C PRO A 436 0.06 2.67 -7.83
N GLY A 437 -1.22 2.98 -7.67
CA GLY A 437 -1.71 4.32 -7.29
C GLY A 437 -0.95 4.99 -6.14
N PRO A 438 -0.87 4.38 -4.93
CA PRO A 438 -0.18 5.00 -3.80
C PRO A 438 1.29 5.33 -4.10
N LEU A 439 1.96 4.47 -4.86
CA LEU A 439 3.35 4.67 -5.26
C LEU A 439 3.48 5.72 -6.36
N ALA A 440 2.53 5.75 -7.30
CA ALA A 440 2.52 6.70 -8.40
C ALA A 440 2.44 8.15 -7.90
N GLU A 441 1.57 8.41 -6.92
CA GLU A 441 1.44 9.74 -6.31
C GLU A 441 2.73 10.22 -5.63
N ALA A 442 3.61 9.32 -5.20
CA ALA A 442 4.89 9.68 -4.61
C ALA A 442 5.95 10.07 -5.64
N PHE A 443 5.74 9.74 -6.92
CA PHE A 443 6.68 10.01 -8.02
C PHE A 443 6.18 11.06 -9.02
N LEU A 444 4.89 11.41 -8.97
CA LEU A 444 4.28 12.55 -9.65
C LEU A 444 4.48 13.84 -8.84
#